data_AF-A0A9P1EBE2-F1
#
_entry.id   AF-A0A9P1EBE2-F1
#
_cell.length_a   1.000
_cell.length_b   1.000
_cell.length_c   1.000
_cell.angle_alpha   90.00
_cell.angle_beta   90.00
_cell.angle_gamma   90.00
#
_symmetry.space_group_name_H-M   'P 1'
#
loop_
_entity.id
_entity.type
_entity.pdbx_description
1 polymer ?
#
loop_
_entity_poly.entity_id
_entity_poly.type
_entity_poly.pdbx_seq_one_letter_code
_entity_poly.pdbx_strand_id
1 'polypeptide(L)'
;MSSSSFTSNSRMGSNLYYEPAVYCNCGLKAPLCVGRESGRKFYGCQRWKTQGGGCKFFAWKEESNAKWESSELSWEEGRKLLYQLRDENMSVRREVTELRAAL
;
A
#
# COMPACT_ATOMS: atom_id res chain seq x y z
N MET A 1 43.07 -28.02 5.84
CA MET A 1 42.52 -26.80 5.21
C MET A 1 41.25 -26.46 5.97
N SER A 2 41.26 -25.32 6.66
CA SER A 2 40.28 -24.97 7.69
C SER A 2 38.91 -24.61 7.10
N SER A 3 37.88 -25.03 7.84
CA SER A 3 36.45 -24.91 7.59
C SER A 3 35.99 -23.47 7.40
N SER A 4 34.96 -23.26 6.56
CA SER A 4 34.16 -22.04 6.59
C SER A 4 32.69 -22.43 6.61
N SER A 5 32.18 -22.66 7.80
CA SER A 5 30.75 -22.80 8.06
C SER A 5 30.09 -21.45 7.87
N PHE A 6 29.17 -21.34 6.91
CA PHE A 6 28.35 -20.15 6.72
C PHE A 6 27.45 -19.98 7.94
N THR A 7 27.84 -19.07 8.84
CA THR A 7 26.97 -18.62 9.93
C THR A 7 25.92 -17.69 9.34
N SER A 8 24.75 -18.24 9.03
CA SER A 8 23.54 -17.48 8.73
C SER A 8 23.17 -16.67 9.96
N ASN A 9 23.65 -15.42 10.03
CA ASN A 9 23.35 -14.50 11.10
C ASN A 9 21.93 -13.95 10.91
N SER A 10 20.93 -14.71 11.37
CA SER A 10 19.52 -14.33 11.36
C SER A 10 19.21 -13.26 12.42
N ARG A 11 19.87 -12.09 12.32
CA ARG A 11 19.65 -10.94 13.22
C ARG A 11 19.36 -9.66 12.45
N MET A 12 18.46 -9.71 11.49
CA MET A 12 17.75 -8.52 11.03
C MET A 12 16.30 -8.93 10.78
N GLY A 13 15.55 -9.10 11.87
CA GLY A 13 14.11 -9.03 11.80
C GLY A 13 13.75 -7.59 11.43
N SER A 14 13.74 -7.31 10.13
CA SER A 14 13.16 -6.07 9.62
C SER A 14 11.69 -6.11 10.01
N ASN A 15 11.32 -5.30 11.01
CA ASN A 15 9.94 -4.98 11.29
C ASN A 15 9.44 -4.11 10.11
N LEU A 16 9.15 -4.78 8.99
CA LEU A 16 8.58 -4.22 7.76
C LEU A 16 7.08 -3.92 7.99
N TYR A 17 6.74 -3.27 9.11
CA TYR A 17 5.40 -2.76 9.31
C TYR A 17 5.22 -1.55 8.41
N TYR A 18 4.73 -1.81 7.20
CA TYR A 18 4.35 -0.78 6.25
C TYR A 18 3.12 -0.05 6.79
N GLU A 19 3.31 1.18 7.25
CA GLU A 19 2.19 2.08 7.58
C GLU A 19 1.73 2.75 6.28
N PRO A 20 0.50 2.47 5.79
CA PRO A 20 0.04 2.96 4.50
C PRO A 20 0.01 4.48 4.43
N ALA A 21 0.49 5.04 3.32
CA ALA A 21 0.51 6.48 3.12
C ALA A 21 -0.91 7.04 2.93
N VAL A 22 -1.31 7.96 3.81
CA VAL A 22 -2.59 8.69 3.71
C VAL A 22 -2.39 9.96 2.89
N TYR A 23 -3.29 10.20 1.92
CA TYR A 23 -3.25 11.38 1.04
C TYR A 23 -4.47 12.26 1.29
N CYS A 24 -4.27 13.58 1.19
CA CYS A 24 -5.37 14.55 1.27
C CYS A 24 -6.00 14.79 -0.12
N ASN A 25 -7.11 15.54 -0.17
CA ASN A 25 -7.82 15.83 -1.43
C ASN A 25 -7.02 16.68 -2.42
N CYS A 26 -5.86 17.21 -2.03
CA CYS A 26 -4.92 17.88 -2.94
C CYS A 26 -3.98 16.89 -3.65
N GLY A 27 -4.08 15.57 -3.40
CA GLY A 27 -3.16 14.55 -3.89
C GLY A 27 -1.80 14.52 -3.16
N LEU A 28 -1.66 15.30 -2.09
CA LEU A 28 -0.42 15.40 -1.30
C LEU A 28 -0.48 14.45 -0.10
N LYS A 29 0.66 13.85 0.25
CA LYS A 29 0.79 13.05 1.48
C LYS A 29 0.38 13.89 2.70
N ALA A 30 -0.56 13.37 3.48
CA ALA A 30 -1.00 14.00 4.71
C ALA A 30 -0.01 13.63 5.84
N PRO A 31 0.65 14.61 6.48
CA PRO A 31 1.51 14.33 7.62
C PRO A 31 0.71 13.79 8.82
N LEU A 32 1.35 12.92 9.60
CA LEU A 32 0.84 12.47 10.89
C LEU A 32 1.13 13.54 11.95
N CYS A 33 0.08 14.03 12.59
CA CYS A 33 0.11 15.07 13.61
C CYS A 33 -0.44 14.53 14.94
N VAL A 34 -0.08 15.21 16.03
CA VAL A 34 -0.58 14.92 17.39
C VAL A 34 -1.45 16.08 17.84
N GLY A 35 -2.69 15.79 18.25
CA GLY A 35 -3.62 16.78 18.79
C GLY A 35 -3.08 17.37 20.08
N ARG A 36 -3.04 18.70 20.18
CA ARG A 36 -2.45 19.40 21.34
C ARG A 36 -3.19 19.11 22.64
N GLU A 37 -4.52 19.05 22.58
CA GLU A 37 -5.37 18.86 23.76
C GLU A 37 -5.65 17.38 24.04
N SER A 38 -5.87 16.59 22.98
CA SER A 38 -6.28 15.19 23.12
C SER A 38 -5.12 14.19 23.14
N GLY A 39 -3.91 14.56 22.70
CA GLY A 39 -2.79 13.62 22.46
C GLY A 39 -3.03 12.60 21.33
N ARG A 40 -4.26 12.53 20.79
CA ARG A 40 -4.66 11.64 19.70
C ARG A 40 -3.94 12.00 18.39
N LYS A 41 -3.60 10.97 17.61
CA LYS A 41 -2.90 11.09 16.32
C LYS A 41 -3.88 11.24 15.16
N PHE A 42 -3.62 12.20 14.26
CA PHE A 42 -4.48 12.48 13.10
C PHE A 42 -3.66 12.84 11.86
N TYR A 43 -4.26 12.70 10.69
CA TYR A 43 -3.75 13.15 9.40
C TYR A 43 -4.47 14.44 8.99
N GLY A 44 -3.73 15.42 8.49
CA GLY A 44 -4.30 16.70 8.02
C GLY A 44 -3.62 17.19 6.74
N CYS A 45 -4.30 18.03 5.96
CA CYS A 45 -3.69 18.61 4.76
C CYS A 45 -2.50 19.51 5.10
N GLN A 46 -1.30 19.25 4.57
CA GLN A 46 -0.11 20.07 4.85
C GLN A 46 -0.24 21.55 4.44
N ARG A 47 -1.11 21.87 3.48
CA ARG A 47 -1.35 23.24 3.00
C ARG A 47 -2.41 24.00 3.78
N TRP A 48 -2.96 23.44 4.85
CA TRP A 48 -4.10 24.03 5.58
C TRP A 48 -3.84 25.45 6.09
N LYS A 49 -2.58 25.82 6.37
CA LYS A 49 -2.17 27.17 6.82
C LYS A 49 -1.69 28.09 5.69
N THR A 50 -1.56 27.61 4.46
CA THR A 50 -0.98 28.42 3.38
C THR A 50 -1.98 29.49 2.91
N GLN A 51 -1.49 30.69 2.59
CA GLN A 51 -2.29 31.74 1.96
C GLN A 51 -2.85 31.20 0.61
N GLY A 52 -4.17 31.18 0.47
CA GLY A 52 -4.88 30.51 -0.64
C GLY A 52 -5.58 29.21 -0.25
N GLY A 53 -5.30 28.67 0.93
CA GLY A 53 -5.98 27.52 1.53
C GLY A 53 -5.54 26.17 0.97
N GLY A 54 -5.36 25.19 1.87
CA GLY A 54 -5.34 23.77 1.54
C GLY A 54 -6.74 23.17 1.66
N CYS A 55 -6.93 21.93 1.20
CA CYS A 55 -8.20 21.23 1.47
C CYS A 55 -8.40 21.01 2.98
N LYS A 56 -9.66 20.88 3.41
CA LYS A 56 -10.04 20.62 4.82
C LYS A 56 -9.93 19.14 5.22
N PHE A 57 -9.06 18.39 4.56
CA PHE A 57 -8.88 16.96 4.85
C PHE A 57 -8.42 16.76 6.30
N PHE A 58 -9.11 15.86 6.99
CA PHE A 58 -8.83 15.45 8.36
C PHE A 58 -9.25 13.98 8.52
N ALA A 59 -8.40 13.15 9.13
CA ALA A 59 -8.72 11.77 9.45
C ALA A 59 -7.99 11.33 10.73
N TRP A 60 -8.67 10.61 11.62
CA TRP A 60 -8.01 10.01 12.78
C TRP A 60 -7.13 8.83 12.34
N LYS A 61 -5.96 8.64 12.99
CA LYS A 61 -5.05 7.54 12.65
C LYS A 61 -5.73 6.17 12.76
N GLU A 62 -6.50 5.96 13.82
CA GLU A 62 -7.22 4.70 14.11
C GLU A 62 -8.22 4.35 13.00
N GLU A 63 -9.05 5.30 12.59
CA GLU A 63 -10.05 5.13 11.54
C GLU A 63 -9.42 4.93 10.16
N SER A 64 -8.34 5.65 9.88
CA SER A 64 -7.62 5.49 8.61
C SER A 64 -7.03 4.10 8.45
N ASN A 65 -6.64 3.43 9.53
CA ASN A 65 -6.09 2.07 9.47
C ASN A 65 -7.21 1.03 9.25
N ALA A 66 -8.36 1.23 9.91
CA ALA A 66 -9.53 0.36 9.76
C ALA A 66 -10.12 0.39 8.34
N LYS A 67 -10.01 1.52 7.62
CA LYS A 67 -10.51 1.64 6.24
C LYS A 67 -9.78 0.74 5.24
N TRP A 68 -8.50 0.45 5.45
CA TRP A 68 -7.74 -0.48 4.61
C TRP A 68 -8.06 -1.94 4.90
N GLU A 69 -8.42 -2.26 6.15
CA GLU A 69 -8.89 -3.60 6.52
C GLU A 69 -10.31 -3.89 6.03
N SER A 70 -11.12 -2.84 5.85
CA SER A 70 -12.52 -2.95 5.38
C SER A 70 -12.69 -2.77 3.87
N SER A 71 -11.62 -2.70 3.07
CA SER A 71 -11.75 -2.64 1.62
C SER A 71 -12.34 -3.95 1.10
N GLU A 72 -13.43 -3.84 0.34
CA GLU A 72 -14.53 -4.78 0.10
C GLU A 72 -14.18 -6.14 -0.56
N LEU A 73 -12.90 -6.42 -0.74
CA LEU A 73 -12.38 -7.73 -1.12
C LEU A 73 -11.36 -8.15 -0.07
N SER A 74 -11.63 -9.28 0.59
CA SER A 74 -10.65 -9.93 1.45
C SER A 74 -9.35 -10.15 0.66
N TRP A 75 -8.19 -10.03 1.31
CA TRP A 75 -6.89 -10.31 0.69
C TRP A 75 -6.87 -11.66 -0.04
N GLU A 76 -7.64 -12.63 0.43
CA GLU A 76 -7.82 -13.94 -0.20
C GLU A 76 -8.56 -13.86 -1.54
N GLU A 77 -9.61 -13.04 -1.62
CA GLU A 77 -10.39 -12.83 -2.85
C GLU A 77 -9.57 -12.07 -3.89
N GLY A 78 -8.87 -11.02 -3.45
CA GLY A 78 -7.93 -10.29 -4.32
C GLY A 78 -6.82 -11.20 -4.87
N ARG A 79 -6.29 -12.10 -4.02
CA ARG A 79 -5.27 -13.08 -4.43
C ARG A 79 -5.81 -14.09 -5.44
N LYS A 80 -7.03 -14.60 -5.26
CA LYS A 80 -7.69 -15.50 -6.22
C LYS A 80 -7.90 -14.83 -7.57
N LEU A 81 -8.41 -13.60 -7.58
CA LEU A 81 -8.60 -12.82 -8.80
C LEU A 81 -7.29 -12.57 -9.54
N LEU A 82 -6.19 -12.28 -8.82
CA LEU A 82 -4.87 -12.12 -9.44
C LEU A 82 -4.37 -13.38 -10.14
N TYR A 83 -4.63 -14.57 -9.58
CA TYR A 83 -4.29 -15.83 -10.24
C TYR A 83 -5.12 -16.08 -11.49
N GLN A 84 -6.44 -15.87 -11.40
CA GLN A 84 -7.34 -16.01 -12.55
C GLN A 84 -6.94 -15.07 -13.69
N LEU A 85 -6.73 -13.79 -13.39
CA LEU A 85 -6.29 -12.81 -14.38
C LEU A 85 -4.96 -13.19 -15.02
N ARG A 86 -4.02 -13.74 -14.25
CA ARG A 86 -2.74 -14.21 -14.80
C ARG A 86 -2.94 -15.34 -15.80
N ASP A 87 -3.76 -16.33 -15.44
CA ASP A 87 -4.00 -17.50 -16.28
C ASP A 87 -4.73 -17.12 -17.57
N GLU A 88 -5.74 -16.26 -17.48
CA GLU A 88 -6.43 -15.69 -18.63
C GLU A 88 -5.48 -14.90 -19.53
N ASN A 89 -4.61 -14.06 -18.95
CA ASN A 89 -3.63 -13.29 -19.73
C ASN A 89 -2.64 -14.22 -20.46
N MET A 90 -2.22 -15.31 -19.83
CA MET A 90 -1.38 -16.32 -20.49
C MET A 90 -2.12 -17.01 -21.63
N SER A 91 -3.39 -17.37 -21.44
CA SER A 91 -4.20 -18.00 -22.49
C SER A 91 -4.35 -17.09 -23.70
N VAL A 92 -4.78 -15.84 -23.47
CA VAL A 92 -4.95 -14.83 -24.53
C VAL A 92 -3.63 -14.59 -25.27
N ARG A 93 -2.50 -14.49 -24.56
CA ARG A 93 -1.19 -14.31 -25.19
C ARG A 93 -0.80 -15.48 -26.10
N ARG A 94 -1.12 -16.71 -25.72
CA ARG A 94 -0.87 -17.90 -26.58
C ARG A 94 -1.70 -17.82 -27.85
N GLU A 95 -3.00 -17.61 -27.72
CA GLU A 95 -3.92 -17.52 -28.87
C GLU A 95 -3.52 -16.41 -29.84
N VAL A 96 -3.16 -15.23 -29.33
CA VAL A 96 -2.64 -14.13 -30.15
C VAL A 96 -1.36 -14.52 -30.89
N THR A 97 -0.49 -15.32 -30.26
CA THR A 97 0.75 -15.78 -30.89
C THR A 97 0.46 -16.77 -32.00
N GLU A 98 -0.47 -17.70 -31.79
CA GLU A 98 -0.89 -18.70 -32.78
C GLU A 98 -1.55 -18.03 -34.00
N LEU A 99 -2.49 -17.11 -33.78
CA LEU A 99 -3.15 -16.37 -34.86
C LEU A 99 -2.17 -15.51 -35.67
N ARG A 100 -1.19 -14.90 -35.02
CA ARG A 100 -0.13 -14.13 -35.71
C ARG A 100 0.80 -15.01 -36.54
N ALA A 101 0.99 -16.27 -36.17
CA ALA A 101 1.82 -17.22 -36.92
C ALA A 101 1.08 -17.83 -38.12
N ALA A 102 -0.26 -17.72 -38.15
CA ALA A 102 -1.11 -18.24 -39.23
C ALA A 102 -1.37 -17.22 -40.36
N LEU A 103 -0.89 -15.97 -40.22
CA LEU A 103 -0.92 -14.91 -41.23
C LEU A 103 0.44 -14.78 -41.92
#